data_AF-A0A925UZF4-F1
#
_entry.id   AF-A0A925UZF4-F1
#
_cell.length_a   1.000
_cell.length_b   1.000
_cell.length_c   1.000
_cell.angle_alpha   90.00
_cell.angle_beta   90.00
_cell.angle_gamma   90.00
#
_symmetry.space_group_name_H-M   'P 1'
#
loop_
_entity.id
_entity.type
_entity.pdbx_description
1 polymer ?
#
loop_
_entity_poly.entity_id
_entity_poly.type
_entity_poly.pdbx_seq_one_letter_code
_entity_poly.pdbx_strand_id
1 'polypeptide(L)'
;MAGRPHPGSALGGCMTDAEGILWHSPYPDGSLVGIDTETVTVVETIPIPAYVHGVSIDFDGNVWGVEFSGTRAFRVDPVTLTVDTYDGLVGAYTYSDMTGFQLSSVGPPTG
;
A
#
# COMPACT_ATOMS: atom_id res chain seq x y z
N MET A 1 15.27 22.04 16.16
CA MET A 1 14.24 22.58 15.24
C MET A 1 13.31 21.43 14.91
N ALA A 2 12.21 21.26 15.65
CA ALA A 2 11.28 20.15 15.46
C ALA A 2 10.36 20.47 14.27
N GLY A 3 10.41 19.64 13.22
CA GLY A 3 9.52 19.73 12.07
C GLY A 3 8.07 19.55 12.51
N ARG A 4 7.19 20.39 11.96
CA ARG A 4 5.76 20.40 12.28
C ARG A 4 5.11 19.05 11.95
N PRO A 5 4.09 18.59 12.70
CA PRO A 5 3.27 17.47 12.28
C PRO A 5 2.58 17.86 10.95
N HIS A 6 2.83 17.10 9.88
CA HIS A 6 2.00 17.24 8.68
C HIS A 6 0.62 16.67 9.01
N PRO A 7 -0.48 17.40 8.73
CA PRO A 7 -1.83 16.88 8.93
C PRO A 7 -2.00 15.60 8.12
N GLY A 8 -2.51 14.55 8.76
CA GLY A 8 -2.71 13.24 8.17
C GLY A 8 -3.46 13.35 6.84
N SER A 9 -2.82 12.87 5.76
CA SER A 9 -3.43 12.82 4.44
C SER A 9 -4.46 11.69 4.43
N ALA A 10 -5.70 12.07 4.75
CA ALA A 10 -6.82 11.17 5.00
C ALA A 10 -7.52 10.64 3.73
N LEU A 11 -6.78 10.34 2.66
CA LEU A 11 -7.40 9.93 1.37
C LEU A 11 -6.88 8.62 0.76
N GLY A 12 -5.92 7.93 1.40
CA GLY A 12 -5.43 6.63 0.93
C GLY A 12 -5.61 5.52 1.95
N GLY A 13 -5.83 4.28 1.49
CA GLY A 13 -5.67 3.09 2.30
C GLY A 13 -4.20 2.89 2.70
N CYS A 14 -3.98 2.33 3.88
CA CYS A 14 -2.66 1.90 4.34
C CYS A 14 -2.71 0.42 4.74
N MET A 15 -1.61 -0.29 4.52
CA MET A 15 -1.50 -1.70 4.88
C MET A 15 -0.13 -1.98 5.49
N THR A 16 -0.12 -2.72 6.59
CA THR A 16 1.11 -3.15 7.26
C THR A 16 1.55 -4.51 6.69
N ASP A 17 2.82 -4.65 6.37
CA ASP A 17 3.41 -5.95 5.99
C ASP A 17 3.71 -6.84 7.21
N ALA A 18 4.23 -8.04 6.95
CA ALA A 18 4.58 -9.00 8.00
C ALA A 18 5.78 -8.56 8.87
N GLU A 19 6.58 -7.62 8.39
CA GLU A 19 7.78 -7.10 9.05
C GLU A 19 7.49 -5.81 9.85
N GLY A 20 6.22 -5.36 9.89
CA GLY A 20 5.81 -4.19 10.65
C GLY A 20 6.01 -2.87 9.91
N ILE A 21 6.15 -2.87 8.58
CA ILE A 21 6.20 -1.66 7.76
C ILE A 21 4.80 -1.33 7.24
N LEU A 22 4.33 -0.13 7.58
CA LEU A 22 3.10 0.45 7.05
C LEU A 22 3.37 1.11 5.70
N TRP A 23 2.72 0.61 4.66
CA TRP A 23 2.78 1.17 3.32
C TRP A 23 1.61 2.12 3.07
N HIS A 24 1.92 3.30 2.54
CA HIS A 24 0.92 4.29 2.11
C HIS A 24 1.42 5.10 0.92
N SER A 25 0.51 5.75 0.17
CA SER A 25 0.88 6.73 -0.85
C SER A 25 0.48 8.13 -0.39
N PRO A 26 1.42 9.08 -0.25
CA PRO A 26 1.10 10.44 0.15
C PRO A 26 0.48 11.22 -1.02
N TYR A 27 -0.78 11.64 -0.90
CA TYR A 27 -1.37 12.56 -1.88
C TYR A 27 -0.65 13.91 -1.88
N PRO A 28 -0.36 14.52 -3.04
CA PRO A 28 -0.63 14.08 -4.42
C PRO A 28 0.58 13.39 -5.10
N ASP A 29 1.57 12.93 -4.35
CA ASP A 29 2.84 12.44 -4.88
C ASP A 29 2.71 11.04 -5.50
N GLY A 30 3.48 10.80 -6.57
CA GLY A 30 3.65 9.49 -7.18
C GLY A 30 4.69 8.66 -6.42
N SER A 31 4.40 8.28 -5.18
CA SER A 31 5.28 7.43 -4.39
C SER A 31 4.52 6.49 -3.47
N LEU A 32 5.16 5.37 -3.13
CA LEU A 32 4.83 4.53 -1.98
C LEU A 32 5.87 4.77 -0.88
N VAL A 33 5.39 5.01 0.33
CA VAL A 33 6.21 5.26 1.50
C VAL A 33 6.00 4.12 2.48
N GLY A 34 7.11 3.51 2.90
CA GLY A 34 7.16 2.51 3.97
C GLY A 34 7.52 3.18 5.29
N ILE A 35 6.68 3.01 6.30
CA ILE A 35 6.89 3.53 7.65
C ILE A 35 7.04 2.37 8.62
N ASP A 36 8.17 2.29 9.31
CA ASP A 36 8.33 1.35 10.41
C ASP A 36 7.37 1.72 11.55
N THR A 37 6.51 0.77 11.93
CA THR A 37 5.42 1.03 12.90
C THR A 37 5.88 1.12 14.34
N GLU A 38 7.06 0.59 14.69
CA GLU A 38 7.61 0.67 16.04
C GLU A 38 8.27 2.02 16.30
N THR A 39 9.06 2.49 15.34
CA THR A 39 9.84 3.71 15.42
C THR A 39 9.10 4.94 14.87
N VAL A 40 8.03 4.70 14.09
CA VAL A 40 7.25 5.74 13.40
C VAL A 40 8.14 6.60 12.49
N THR A 41 9.05 5.93 11.78
CA THR A 41 9.97 6.57 10.84
C THR A 41 9.79 6.04 9.43
N VAL A 42 9.97 6.93 8.45
CA VAL A 42 10.01 6.52 7.04
C VAL A 42 11.30 5.75 6.82
N VAL A 43 11.17 4.48 6.42
CA VAL A 43 12.29 3.60 6.12
C VAL A 43 12.49 3.41 4.62
N GLU A 44 11.45 3.64 3.82
CA GLU A 44 11.52 3.47 2.37
C GLU A 44 10.62 4.48 1.63
N THR A 45 11.04 4.89 0.44
CA THR A 45 10.24 5.72 -0.46
C THR A 45 10.50 5.30 -1.91
N ILE A 46 9.50 4.65 -2.50
CA ILE A 46 9.58 4.09 -3.84
C ILE A 46 8.80 4.97 -4.80
N PRO A 47 9.43 5.55 -5.85
CA PRO A 47 8.71 6.31 -6.85
C PRO A 47 7.82 5.38 -7.69
N ILE A 48 6.57 5.79 -7.89
CA ILE A 48 5.63 5.11 -8.79
C ILE A 48 5.09 6.12 -9.83
N PRO A 49 4.61 5.65 -10.99
CA PRO A 49 4.25 6.55 -12.09
C PRO A 49 3.12 7.55 -11.80
N ALA A 50 2.30 7.30 -10.78
CA ALA A 50 1.22 8.19 -10.35
C ALA A 50 0.78 7.92 -8.91
N TYR A 51 0.06 8.87 -8.33
CA TYR A 51 -0.56 8.71 -7.02
C TYR A 51 -1.61 7.59 -7.01
N VAL A 52 -1.63 6.82 -5.93
CA VAL A 52 -2.59 5.73 -5.71
C VAL A 52 -3.39 5.97 -4.43
N HIS A 53 -4.68 5.64 -4.47
CA HIS A 53 -5.52 5.73 -3.27
C HIS A 53 -5.57 4.41 -2.51
N GLY A 54 -5.65 3.29 -3.22
CA GLY A 54 -5.63 1.97 -2.60
C GLY A 54 -4.21 1.47 -2.45
N VAL A 55 -3.82 1.03 -1.25
CA VAL A 55 -2.58 0.29 -1.01
C VAL A 55 -2.93 -1.06 -0.40
N SER A 56 -2.28 -2.11 -0.88
CA SER A 56 -2.42 -3.48 -0.37
C SER A 56 -1.14 -4.28 -0.56
N ILE A 57 -1.09 -5.48 0.00
CA ILE A 57 0.08 -6.35 -0.05
C ILE A 57 -0.39 -7.75 -0.43
N ASP A 58 0.28 -8.36 -1.41
CA ASP A 58 -0.02 -9.73 -1.83
C ASP A 58 0.71 -10.78 -0.97
N PHE A 59 0.46 -12.05 -1.25
CA PHE A 59 1.08 -13.16 -0.50
C PHE A 59 2.60 -13.23 -0.66
N ASP A 60 3.12 -12.73 -1.78
CA ASP A 60 4.56 -12.72 -2.07
C ASP A 60 5.26 -11.49 -1.46
N GLY A 61 4.51 -10.62 -0.76
CA GLY A 61 5.03 -9.41 -0.13
C GLY A 61 5.14 -8.21 -1.06
N ASN A 62 4.60 -8.27 -2.27
CA ASN A 62 4.59 -7.10 -3.15
C ASN A 62 3.52 -6.11 -2.70
N VAL A 63 3.87 -4.83 -2.77
CA VAL A 63 2.98 -3.71 -2.46
C VAL A 63 2.25 -3.30 -3.73
N TRP A 64 0.93 -3.31 -3.67
CA TRP A 64 0.06 -2.94 -4.77
C TRP A 64 -0.60 -1.59 -4.50
N GLY A 65 -0.45 -0.68 -5.47
CA GLY A 65 -1.09 0.63 -5.49
C GLY A 65 -2.14 0.71 -6.61
N VAL A 66 -3.33 1.22 -6.33
CA VAL A 66 -4.39 1.42 -7.34
C VAL A 66 -4.77 2.88 -7.48
N GLU A 67 -4.77 3.39 -8.72
CA GLU A 67 -5.19 4.76 -9.02
C GLU A 67 -6.68 4.97 -8.75
N PHE A 68 -7.03 6.11 -8.17
CA PHE A 68 -8.43 6.49 -8.00
C PHE A 68 -9.03 7.08 -9.25
N SER A 69 -10.20 6.57 -9.63
CA SER A 69 -10.87 6.95 -10.89
C SER A 69 -9.99 6.71 -12.14
N GLY A 70 -8.88 5.99 -11.99
CA GLY A 70 -7.95 5.64 -13.05
C GLY A 70 -8.22 4.24 -13.59
N THR A 71 -7.31 3.81 -14.49
CA THR A 71 -7.36 2.47 -15.10
C THR A 71 -6.09 1.67 -14.83
N ARG A 72 -5.25 2.15 -13.90
CA ARG A 72 -3.92 1.59 -13.65
C ARG A 72 -3.74 1.12 -12.22
N ALA A 73 -2.97 0.05 -12.09
CA ALA A 73 -2.41 -0.40 -10.83
C ALA A 73 -0.89 -0.56 -10.97
N PHE A 74 -0.19 -0.41 -9.86
CA PHE A 74 1.26 -0.59 -9.78
C PHE A 74 1.55 -1.70 -8.77
N ARG A 75 2.31 -2.71 -9.18
CA ARG A 75 2.90 -3.68 -8.26
C ARG A 75 4.33 -3.28 -8.00
N VAL A 76 4.71 -3.27 -6.74
CA VAL A 76 6.06 -2.90 -6.30
C VAL A 76 6.63 -4.01 -5.45
N ASP A 77 7.78 -4.53 -5.86
CA ASP A 77 8.60 -5.40 -5.02
C ASP A 77 9.48 -4.49 -4.14
N PRO A 78 9.25 -4.43 -2.81
CA PRO A 78 10.00 -3.55 -1.92
C PRO A 78 11.45 -4.00 -1.70
N VAL A 79 11.82 -5.22 -2.10
CA VAL A 79 13.19 -5.75 -1.98
C VAL A 79 14.00 -5.40 -3.21
N THR A 80 13.45 -5.61 -4.41
CA THR A 80 14.16 -5.32 -5.67
C THR A 80 13.90 -3.91 -6.21
N LEU A 81 12.93 -3.19 -5.63
CA LEU A 81 12.44 -1.89 -6.08
C LEU A 81 11.89 -1.93 -7.52
N THR A 82 11.48 -3.10 -7.98
CA THR A 82 10.87 -3.28 -9.30
C THR A 82 9.43 -2.78 -9.26
N VAL A 83 9.06 -1.95 -10.25
CA VAL A 83 7.70 -1.41 -10.39
C VAL A 83 7.11 -1.91 -11.70
N ASP A 84 6.03 -2.69 -11.61
CA ASP A 84 5.24 -3.12 -12.75
C ASP A 84 3.97 -2.27 -12.87
N THR A 85 3.59 -1.90 -14.09
CA THR A 85 2.36 -1.17 -14.37
C THR A 85 1.35 -2.08 -15.06
N TYR A 86 0.12 -2.07 -14.58
CA TYR A 86 -1.00 -2.81 -15.15
C TYR A 86 -2.06 -1.81 -15.60
N ASP A 87 -2.36 -1.78 -16.90
CA ASP A 87 -3.35 -0.89 -17.51
C ASP A 87 -4.69 -1.59 -17.80
N GLY A 88 -5.70 -0.82 -18.18
CA GLY A 88 -6.97 -1.34 -18.70
C GLY A 88 -7.97 -1.79 -17.62
N LEU A 89 -7.75 -1.39 -16.37
CA LEU A 89 -8.69 -1.65 -15.28
C LEU A 89 -9.93 -0.76 -15.46
N VAL A 90 -11.12 -1.34 -15.56
CA VAL A 90 -12.38 -0.58 -15.67
C VAL A 90 -13.02 -0.51 -14.29
N GLY A 91 -13.03 0.67 -13.68
CA GLY A 91 -13.62 0.86 -12.36
C GLY A 91 -12.81 0.19 -11.26
N ALA A 92 -11.50 0.47 -11.21
CA ALA A 92 -10.61 0.06 -10.12
C ALA A 92 -10.99 0.80 -8.83
N TYR A 93 -12.14 0.45 -8.26
CA TYR A 93 -12.61 0.90 -6.97
C TYR A 93 -12.07 -0.06 -5.92
N THR A 94 -11.09 0.41 -5.16
CA THR A 94 -10.64 -0.22 -3.92
C THR A 94 -11.75 -0.05 -2.86
N TYR A 95 -12.66 -1.01 -2.74
CA TYR A 95 -13.58 -1.07 -1.60
C TYR A 95 -13.77 -2.52 -1.13
N SER A 96 -13.38 -2.76 0.12
CA SER A 96 -13.75 -3.90 0.97
C SER A 96 -13.25 -5.30 0.62
N ASP A 97 -12.57 -5.53 -0.51
CA ASP A 97 -11.94 -6.82 -0.86
C ASP A 97 -10.44 -6.87 -0.49
N MET A 98 -9.79 -5.70 -0.38
CA MET A 98 -8.38 -5.59 0.03
C MET A 98 -8.19 -5.61 1.57
N THR A 99 -9.28 -5.72 2.34
CA THR A 99 -9.25 -5.98 3.80
C THR A 99 -9.05 -7.46 4.14
N GLY A 100 -8.67 -8.29 3.15
CA GLY A 100 -8.47 -9.74 3.28
C GLY A 100 -7.38 -10.19 4.25
N PHE A 101 -6.59 -9.27 4.83
CA PHE A 101 -5.65 -9.57 5.91
C PHE A 101 -6.24 -9.46 7.33
N GLN A 102 -7.55 -9.23 7.47
CA GLN A 102 -8.27 -9.34 8.75
C GLN A 102 -9.41 -10.39 8.74
N LEU A 103 -9.21 -11.53 8.07
CA LEU A 103 -9.90 -12.76 8.48
C LEU A 103 -8.90 -13.70 9.17
N SER A 104 -8.97 -13.71 10.49
CA SER A 104 -8.21 -14.58 11.38
C SER A 104 -8.50 -16.07 11.13
N SER A 105 -7.45 -16.88 11.02
CA SER A 105 -7.33 -18.18 11.70
C SER A 105 -8.50 -19.19 11.65
N VAL A 106 -8.98 -19.58 10.47
CA VAL A 106 -9.70 -20.87 10.35
C VAL A 106 -8.72 -21.95 9.92
N GLY A 107 -8.05 -22.55 10.91
CA GLY A 107 -7.48 -23.88 10.72
C GLY A 107 -8.60 -24.84 10.28
N PRO A 108 -8.31 -25.85 9.44
CA PRO A 108 -9.33 -26.83 9.11
C PRO A 108 -9.82 -27.49 10.42
N PRO A 109 -11.13 -27.69 10.64
CA PRO A 109 -11.56 -28.62 11.67
C PRO A 109 -11.05 -30.00 11.25
N THR A 110 -10.00 -30.47 11.90
CA THR A 110 -9.73 -31.91 11.99
C THR A 110 -10.85 -32.52 12.82
N GLY A 111 -11.71 -33.28 12.16
CA GLY A 111 -12.81 -34.05 12.74
C GLY A 111 -13.61 -34.73 11.64
#